data_AF-A0AAV5XKY3-F1
#
_entry.id   AF-A0AAV5XKY3-F1
#
_cell.length_a   1.000
_cell.length_b   1.000
_cell.length_c   1.000
_cell.angle_alpha   90.00
_cell.angle_beta   90.00
_cell.angle_gamma   90.00
#
_symmetry.space_group_name_H-M   'P 1'
#
loop_
_entity.id
_entity.type
_entity.pdbx_description
1 polymer ?
#
loop_
_entity_poly.entity_id
_entity_poly.type
_entity_poly.pdbx_seq_one_letter_code
_entity_poly.pdbx_strand_id
1 'polypeptide(L)' 'MTCRVAGQSGGYELDPENWWGPVDGEILEALAGRGVMSLAALCEQTGVSEGEMISFVAMLAREGRIRICQIERAA' A
#
# COMPACT_ATOMS: atom_id res chain seq x y z
N MET A 1 1.00 -41.20 -7.04
CA MET A 1 0.17 -40.08 -6.56
C MET A 1 0.67 -39.66 -5.18
N THR A 2 1.48 -38.62 -5.10
CA THR A 2 1.80 -37.97 -3.82
C THR A 2 1.75 -36.47 -4.07
N CYS A 3 0.59 -35.87 -3.77
CA CYS A 3 0.40 -34.43 -3.83
C CYS A 3 1.24 -33.80 -2.71
N ARG A 4 2.32 -33.10 -3.07
CA ARG A 4 3.11 -32.30 -2.13
C ARG A 4 2.40 -30.97 -1.98
N VAL A 5 1.48 -30.89 -1.03
CA VAL A 5 1.00 -29.59 -0.54
C VAL A 5 2.17 -28.97 0.22
N ALA A 6 2.93 -28.11 -0.47
CA ALA A 6 3.75 -27.11 0.19
C ALA A 6 2.78 -26.14 0.85
N GLY A 7 2.38 -26.46 2.08
CA GLY A 7 1.67 -25.54 2.95
C GLY A 7 2.57 -24.36 3.22
N GLN A 8 2.45 -23.32 2.39
CA GLN A 8 2.89 -21.98 2.74
C GLN A 8 1.90 -21.47 3.77
N SER A 9 2.12 -21.85 5.03
CA SER A 9 1.59 -21.13 6.17
C SER A 9 2.36 -19.81 6.25
N GLY A 10 2.04 -18.88 5.36
CA GLY A 10 2.36 -17.47 5.55
C GLY A 10 1.47 -16.98 6.69
N GLY A 11 1.88 -17.29 7.92
CA GLY A 11 1.33 -16.62 9.08
C GLY A 11 1.55 -15.13 8.85
N TYR A 12 0.46 -14.38 8.79
CA TYR A 12 0.49 -12.95 9.01
C TYR A 12 0.92 -12.79 10.48
N GLU A 13 2.22 -12.91 10.74
CA GLU A 13 2.79 -12.42 11.98
C GLU A 13 2.52 -10.92 11.93
N LEU A 14 1.43 -10.51 12.58
CA LEU A 14 1.10 -9.12 12.79
C LEU A 14 2.15 -8.62 13.75
N ASP A 15 3.32 -8.29 13.21
CA ASP A 15 4.31 -7.50 13.90
C ASP A 15 3.56 -6.23 14.35
N PRO A 16 3.33 -6.05 15.66
CA PRO A 16 2.59 -4.88 16.15
C PRO A 16 3.35 -3.58 15.83
N GLU A 17 4.64 -3.69 15.50
CA GLU A 17 5.49 -2.59 15.02
C GLU A 17 5.42 -2.40 13.49
N ASN A 18 4.95 -3.41 12.72
CA ASN A 18 4.84 -3.39 11.25
C ASN A 18 3.40 -3.54 10.75
N TRP A 19 2.43 -3.07 11.53
CA TRP A 19 1.01 -3.02 11.15
C TRP A 19 0.73 -2.24 9.84
N TRP A 20 1.71 -1.47 9.35
CA TRP A 20 1.68 -0.74 8.08
C TRP A 20 2.19 -1.52 6.87
N GLY A 21 3.00 -2.56 7.08
CA GLY A 21 3.64 -3.31 6.00
C GLY A 21 2.68 -3.91 4.96
N PRO A 22 1.51 -4.46 5.35
CA PRO A 22 0.52 -4.96 4.39
C PRO A 22 -0.03 -3.85 3.48
N VAL A 23 -0.39 -2.70 4.06
CA VAL A 23 -0.99 -1.57 3.34
C VAL A 23 0.01 -0.93 2.37
N ASP A 24 1.28 -0.80 2.78
CA ASP A 24 2.36 -0.35 1.90
C ASP A 24 2.50 -1.24 0.66
N GLY A 25 2.40 -2.56 0.85
CA GLY A 25 2.45 -3.53 -0.24
C GLY A 25 1.30 -3.34 -1.23
N GLU A 26 0.07 -3.19 -0.72
CA GLU A 26 -1.11 -2.96 -1.54
C GLU A 26 -1.04 -1.65 -2.34
N ILE A 27 -0.53 -0.57 -1.73
CA ILE A 27 -0.33 0.72 -2.41
C ILE A 27 0.69 0.58 -3.55
N LEU A 28 1.81 -0.09 -3.31
CA LEU A 28 2.85 -0.27 -4.32
C LEU A 28 2.40 -1.17 -5.47
N GLU A 29 1.68 -2.25 -5.19
CA GLU A 29 1.10 -3.13 -6.22
C GLU A 29 0.06 -2.37 -7.07
N ALA A 30 -0.79 -1.55 -6.44
CA ALA A 30 -1.76 -0.73 -7.16
C ALA A 30 -1.07 0.26 -8.13
N LEU A 31 0.00 0.92 -7.67
CA LEU A 31 0.79 1.84 -8.49
C LEU A 31 1.60 1.12 -9.58
N ALA A 32 2.10 -0.09 -9.32
CA ALA A 32 2.82 -0.88 -10.33
C ALA A 32 1.90 -1.29 -11.50
N GLY A 33 0.64 -1.61 -11.21
CA GLY A 33 -0.32 -2.04 -12.22
C GLY A 33 -0.92 -0.92 -13.07
N ARG A 34 -1.11 0.29 -12.51
CA ARG A 34 -1.84 1.40 -13.16
C ARG A 34 -1.02 2.67 -13.38
N GLY A 35 0.16 2.77 -12.77
CA GLY A 35 1.01 3.95 -12.84
C GLY A 35 0.55 5.06 -11.90
N VAL A 36 0.36 6.28 -12.42
CA VAL A 36 -0.03 7.44 -11.62
C VAL A 36 -1.50 7.30 -11.20
N MET A 37 -1.76 7.46 -9.89
CA MET A 37 -3.10 7.37 -9.32
C MET A 37 -3.40 8.54 -8.38
N SER A 38 -4.68 8.91 -8.29
CA SER A 38 -5.17 9.88 -7.31
C SER A 38 -5.31 9.25 -5.94
N LEU A 39 -5.18 10.06 -4.88
CA LEU A 39 -5.32 9.61 -3.49
C LEU A 39 -6.68 8.94 -3.22
N ALA A 40 -7.77 9.51 -3.76
CA ALA A 40 -9.12 8.93 -3.64
C ALA A 40 -9.20 7.51 -4.22
N ALA A 41 -8.58 7.27 -5.37
CA ALA A 41 -8.57 5.95 -6.00
C ALA A 41 -7.75 4.94 -5.20
N LEU A 42 -6.72 5.37 -4.47
CA LEU A 42 -5.99 4.51 -3.53
C LEU A 42 -6.86 4.19 -2.31
N CYS A 43 -7.59 5.16 -1.77
CA CYS A 43 -8.53 4.95 -0.65
C CYS A 43 -9.65 3.96 -1.04
N GLU A 44 -10.24 4.10 -2.22
CA GLU A 44 -11.30 3.19 -2.70
C GLU A 44 -10.79 1.75 -2.90
N GLN A 45 -9.55 1.58 -3.35
CA GLN A 45 -8.99 0.24 -3.57
C GLN A 45 -8.55 -0.46 -2.29
N THR A 46 -7.99 0.30 -1.34
CA THR A 46 -7.44 -0.24 -0.08
C THR A 46 -8.45 -0.24 1.06
N GLY A 47 -9.54 0.53 0.95
CA GLY A 47 -10.51 0.73 2.03
C GLY A 47 -9.98 1.58 3.20
N VAL A 48 -8.78 2.16 3.06
CA VAL A 48 -8.14 3.00 4.07
C VAL A 48 -8.73 4.41 4.07
N SER A 49 -8.80 5.04 5.24
CA SER A 49 -9.28 6.42 5.32
C SER A 49 -8.32 7.40 4.65
N GLU A 50 -8.85 8.53 4.18
CA GLU A 50 -8.05 9.52 3.45
C GLU A 50 -6.87 10.06 4.28
N GLY A 51 -7.08 10.34 5.57
CA GLY A 51 -6.03 10.85 6.45
C GLY A 51 -4.89 9.84 6.68
N GLU A 52 -5.22 8.57 6.79
CA GLU A 52 -4.23 7.49 6.89
C GLU A 52 -3.49 7.33 5.56
N MET A 53 -4.19 7.33 4.43
CA MET A 53 -3.60 7.25 3.09
C MET A 53 -2.62 8.40 2.81
N ILE A 54 -2.93 9.63 3.23
CA ILE A 54 -2.01 10.78 3.14
C ILE A 54 -0.72 10.48 3.91
N SER A 55 -0.84 9.92 5.11
CA SER A 55 0.30 9.60 5.97
C SER A 55 1.18 8.51 5.33
N PHE A 56 0.57 7.46 4.78
CA PHE A 56 1.26 6.39 4.05
C PHE A 56 2.00 6.92 2.83
N VAL A 57 1.31 7.66 1.95
CA VAL A 57 1.91 8.22 0.73
C VAL A 57 3.05 9.18 1.07
N ALA A 58 2.90 10.01 2.11
CA ALA A 58 3.97 10.90 2.55
C ALA A 58 5.21 10.15 3.05
N MET A 59 5.01 9.07 3.82
CA MET A 59 6.10 8.23 4.33
C MET A 59 6.81 7.48 3.19
N LEU A 60 6.06 6.81 2.31
CA LEU A 60 6.60 6.12 1.14
C LEU A 60 7.35 7.06 0.20
N ALA A 61 6.87 8.30 0.02
CA ALA A 61 7.54 9.31 -0.77
C ALA A 61 8.85 9.76 -0.11
N ARG A 62 8.87 9.94 1.22
CA ARG A 62 10.07 10.27 1.99
C ARG A 62 11.13 9.17 1.89
N GLU A 63 10.72 7.90 1.88
CA GLU A 63 11.61 6.75 1.70
C GLU A 63 12.06 6.56 0.24
N GLY A 64 11.50 7.32 -0.71
CA GLY A 64 11.83 7.22 -2.13
C GLY A 64 11.19 6.02 -2.84
N ARG A 65 10.21 5.37 -2.20
CA ARG A 65 9.49 4.21 -2.77
C ARG A 65 8.44 4.66 -3.80
N ILE A 66 7.89 5.87 -3.65
CA ILE A 66 6.98 6.50 -4.61
C ILE A 66 7.37 7.96 -4.87
N ARG A 67 6.80 8.56 -5.92
CA ARG A 67 6.97 9.99 -6.24
C ARG A 67 5.63 10.69 -6.28
N ILE A 68 5.51 11.81 -5.57
CA ILE A 68 4.33 12.68 -5.66
C ILE A 68 4.54 13.64 -6.84
N CYS A 69 3.82 13.41 -7.93
CA CYS A 69 4.00 14.14 -9.20
C CYS A 69 3.01 15.29 -9.38
N GLN A 70 1.87 15.26 -8.69
CA GLN A 70 0.82 16.27 -8.79
C GLN A 70 0.53 16.83 -7.39
N ILE A 71 0.57 18.14 -7.28
CA ILE A 71 0.24 18.90 -6.08
C ILE A 71 -0.64 20.06 -6.55
N GLU A 72 -1.83 20.20 -5.96
CA GLU A 72 -2.75 21.28 -6.23
C GLU A 72 -3.13 21.99 -4.94
N ARG A 73 -3.67 23.21 -5.07
CA ARG A 73 -4.16 23.97 -3.92
C ARG A 73 -5.56 23.48 -3.57
N ALA A 74 -5.77 23.07 -2.31
CA ALA A 74 -7.11 22.80 -1.79
C ALA A 74 -7.99 24.07 -1.90
N ALA A 75 -9.19 23.92 -2.46
CA ALA A 75 -10.16 24.99 -2.66
C ALA A 75 -10.70 25.55 -1.34
#